data_AF-A0A917L1T4-F1
#
_entry.id   AF-A0A917L1T4-F1
#
_cell.length_a   1.000
_cell.length_b   1.000
_cell.length_c   1.000
_cell.angle_alpha   90.00
_cell.angle_beta   90.00
_cell.angle_gamma   90.00
#
_symmetry.space_group_name_H-M   'P 1'
#
loop_
_entity.id
_entity.type
_entity.pdbx_description
1 polymer ?
#
loop_
_entity_poly.entity_id
_entity_poly.type
_entity_poly.pdbx_seq_one_letter_code
_entity_poly.pdbx_strand_id
1 'polypeptide(L)'
;MPRCWRLGGLVELERLRMRTWAHSLGYRGHILTKSRRYSTTYGALREERAEYRRDDVEPTDSPDVITESNWRYVGSGYTPGESDIAVGIAEDHAMSSQLAREAREEGWLA
;
A
#
# COMPACT_ATOMS: atom_id res chain seq x y z
N MET A 1 17.07 -12.63 -3.87
CA MET A 1 16.60 -11.59 -4.82
C MET A 1 17.32 -11.63 -6.18
N PRO A 2 17.22 -12.70 -6.99
CA PRO A 2 17.94 -12.75 -8.27
C PRO A 2 17.15 -12.18 -9.47
N ARG A 3 15.81 -12.12 -9.38
CA ARG A 3 14.97 -11.87 -10.57
C ARG A 3 15.10 -10.44 -11.11
N CYS A 4 15.11 -9.42 -10.24
CA CYS A 4 15.28 -8.02 -10.65
C CYS A 4 16.68 -7.71 -11.16
N TRP A 5 17.71 -8.32 -10.58
CA TRP A 5 19.08 -8.22 -11.09
C TRP A 5 19.24 -8.85 -12.47
N ARG A 6 18.61 -10.00 -12.68
CA ARG A 6 18.54 -10.69 -13.98
C ARG A 6 17.76 -9.88 -15.02
N LEU A 7 16.54 -9.43 -14.69
CA LEU A 7 15.69 -8.67 -15.60
C LEU A 7 16.26 -7.27 -15.90
N GLY A 8 16.91 -6.64 -14.94
CA GLY A 8 17.61 -5.37 -15.15
C GLY A 8 18.93 -5.48 -15.94
N GLY A 9 19.30 -6.68 -16.41
CA GLY A 9 20.37 -6.87 -17.39
C GLY A 9 19.86 -7.03 -18.83
N LEU A 10 18.55 -7.02 -19.06
CA LEU A 10 17.94 -7.11 -20.39
C LEU A 10 17.83 -5.71 -21.00
N VAL A 11 18.39 -5.53 -22.20
CA VAL A 11 18.41 -4.24 -22.93
C VAL A 11 16.98 -3.74 -23.20
N GLU A 12 16.05 -4.64 -23.48
CA GLU A 12 14.65 -4.32 -23.77
C GLU A 12 13.93 -3.70 -22.57
N LEU A 13 14.45 -3.93 -21.37
CA LEU A 13 13.87 -3.49 -20.10
C LEU A 13 14.71 -2.40 -19.41
N GLU A 14 15.77 -1.90 -20.06
CA GLU A 14 16.67 -0.89 -19.49
C GLU A 14 15.93 0.35 -19.00
N ARG A 15 14.94 0.82 -19.78
CA ARG A 15 14.07 1.96 -19.43
C ARG A 15 13.31 1.81 -18.10
N LEU A 16 13.14 0.59 -17.59
CA LEU A 16 12.42 0.31 -16.35
C LEU A 16 13.34 0.39 -15.11
N ARG A 17 14.67 0.50 -15.29
CA ARG A 17 15.67 0.70 -14.23
C ARG A 17 15.49 -0.24 -13.02
N MET A 18 15.22 -1.51 -13.28
CA MET A 18 14.83 -2.48 -12.23
C MET A 18 15.91 -2.70 -11.15
N ARG A 19 17.21 -2.52 -11.47
CA ARG A 19 18.31 -2.65 -10.50
C ARG A 19 18.28 -1.56 -9.44
N THR A 20 17.83 -0.35 -9.77
CA THR A 20 17.72 0.78 -8.83
C THR A 20 16.78 0.46 -7.67
N TRP A 21 15.77 -0.39 -7.90
CA TRP A 21 14.75 -0.78 -6.93
C TRP A 21 14.89 -2.23 -6.45
N ALA A 22 16.03 -2.88 -6.73
CA ALA A 22 16.25 -4.28 -6.37
C ALA A 22 16.24 -4.52 -4.85
N HIS A 23 16.65 -3.50 -4.08
CA HIS A 23 16.59 -3.49 -2.62
C HIS A 23 15.15 -3.29 -2.09
N SER A 24 14.30 -2.58 -2.83
CA SER A 24 12.89 -2.34 -2.48
C SER A 24 11.99 -3.54 -2.77
N LEU A 25 12.37 -4.38 -3.75
CA LEU A 25 11.62 -5.60 -4.06
C LEU A 25 11.55 -6.60 -2.89
N GLY A 26 12.29 -6.36 -1.80
CA GLY A 26 12.31 -7.17 -0.58
C GLY A 26 11.84 -6.45 0.69
N TYR A 27 11.40 -5.18 0.63
CA TYR A 27 10.91 -4.44 1.80
C TYR A 27 9.40 -4.15 1.70
N ARG A 28 8.74 -4.23 2.86
CA ARG A 28 7.30 -4.50 3.07
C ARG A 28 6.38 -3.31 2.78
N GLY A 29 6.35 -2.82 1.54
CA GLY A 29 5.52 -1.66 1.24
C GLY A 29 5.40 -1.28 -0.21
N HIS A 30 5.06 -2.23 -1.08
CA HIS A 30 4.17 -2.08 -2.25
C HIS A 30 3.88 -3.49 -2.77
N ILE A 31 2.80 -4.10 -2.29
CA ILE A 31 2.38 -5.48 -2.63
C ILE A 31 1.85 -5.59 -4.08
N LEU A 32 1.60 -4.47 -4.76
CA LEU A 32 1.02 -4.46 -6.09
C LEU A 32 1.75 -3.44 -6.97
N THR A 33 2.34 -3.91 -8.06
CA THR A 33 2.72 -3.03 -9.18
C THR A 33 1.51 -2.91 -10.09
N LYS A 34 1.00 -1.68 -10.28
CA LYS A 34 -0.15 -1.43 -11.16
C LYS A 34 0.35 -1.26 -12.59
N SER A 35 0.26 -2.30 -13.41
CA SER A 35 0.51 -2.21 -14.85
C SER A 35 -0.77 -1.79 -15.57
N ARG A 36 -0.67 -0.93 -16.60
CA ARG A 36 -1.87 -0.52 -17.36
C ARG A 36 -2.54 -1.67 -18.12
N ARG A 37 -1.75 -2.66 -18.54
CA ARG A 37 -2.22 -3.79 -19.37
C ARG A 37 -2.74 -4.97 -18.55
N TYR A 38 -2.19 -5.20 -17.36
CA TYR A 38 -2.49 -6.40 -16.56
C TYR A 38 -3.13 -6.10 -15.20
N SER A 39 -3.27 -4.83 -14.79
CA SER A 39 -3.93 -4.48 -13.54
C SER A 39 -5.31 -3.90 -13.78
N THR A 40 -6.29 -4.40 -13.03
CA THR A 40 -7.65 -3.87 -13.00
C THR A 40 -7.76 -2.66 -12.06
N THR A 41 -8.90 -1.97 -12.09
CA THR A 41 -9.16 -0.86 -11.17
C THR A 41 -9.75 -1.38 -9.86
N TYR A 42 -9.48 -0.70 -8.75
CA TYR A 42 -10.18 -0.98 -7.50
C TYR A 42 -11.70 -0.78 -7.62
N GLY A 43 -12.17 0.05 -8.56
CA GLY A 43 -13.60 0.21 -8.85
C GLY A 43 -14.20 -1.09 -9.38
N ALA A 44 -13.63 -1.64 -10.44
CA ALA A 44 -14.06 -2.91 -11.03
C ALA A 44 -14.04 -4.07 -10.03
N LEU A 45 -13.00 -4.15 -9.19
CA LEU A 45 -12.94 -5.16 -8.11
C LEU A 45 -13.99 -4.98 -7.02
N ARG A 46 -14.45 -3.75 -6.76
CA ARG A 46 -15.53 -3.51 -5.78
C ARG A 46 -16.89 -3.85 -6.36
N GLU A 47 -17.10 -3.57 -7.64
CA GLU A 47 -18.31 -3.89 -8.38
C GLU A 47 -18.52 -5.40 -8.49
N GLU A 48 -17.48 -6.13 -8.91
CA GLU A 48 -17.51 -7.60 -9.01
C GLU A 48 -17.75 -8.27 -7.64
N ARG A 49 -17.15 -7.76 -6.55
CA ARG A 49 -17.48 -8.24 -5.20
C ARG A 49 -18.89 -7.87 -4.74
N ALA A 50 -19.46 -6.79 -5.24
CA ALA A 50 -20.84 -6.43 -4.93
C ALA A 50 -21.82 -7.35 -5.67
N GLU A 51 -21.51 -7.70 -6.93
CA GLU A 51 -22.23 -8.71 -7.71
C GLU A 51 -22.16 -10.09 -7.06
N TYR A 52 -20.97 -10.59 -6.77
CA TYR A 52 -20.78 -11.88 -6.09
C TYR A 52 -21.57 -11.97 -4.79
N ARG A 53 -21.52 -10.90 -3.96
CA ARG A 53 -22.28 -10.88 -2.70
C ARG A 53 -23.78 -10.82 -2.91
N ARG A 54 -24.30 -10.27 -4.02
CA ARG A 54 -25.74 -10.29 -4.31
C ARG A 54 -26.22 -11.70 -4.61
N ASP A 55 -25.39 -12.49 -5.28
CA ASP A 55 -25.68 -13.89 -5.60
C ASP A 55 -25.47 -14.83 -4.39
N ASP A 56 -24.62 -14.42 -3.44
CA ASP A 56 -24.37 -15.13 -2.16
C ASP A 56 -25.40 -14.78 -1.05
N VAL A 57 -26.42 -13.94 -1.35
CA VAL A 57 -27.57 -13.71 -0.46
C VAL A 57 -28.72 -14.65 -0.80
N GLU A 58 -28.49 -15.96 -0.78
CA GLU A 58 -29.53 -16.80 -0.20
C GLU A 58 -29.40 -16.64 1.32
N PRO A 59 -30.45 -16.20 2.04
CA PRO A 59 -30.42 -16.29 3.49
C PRO A 59 -30.22 -17.76 3.81
N THR A 60 -29.05 -18.11 4.32
CA THR A 60 -28.88 -19.39 4.98
C THR A 60 -29.66 -19.26 6.29
N ASP A 61 -30.98 -19.50 6.23
CA ASP A 61 -31.82 -19.79 7.39
C ASP A 61 -31.43 -21.16 7.99
N SER A 62 -30.12 -21.38 8.16
CA SER A 62 -29.59 -22.47 8.94
C SER A 62 -29.65 -22.03 10.40
N PRO A 63 -30.35 -22.76 11.26
CA PRO A 63 -30.40 -22.45 12.70
C PRO A 63 -29.03 -22.54 13.39
N ASP A 64 -27.98 -23.03 12.71
CA ASP A 64 -26.62 -23.18 13.22
C ASP A 64 -25.65 -22.04 12.83
N VAL A 65 -26.07 -21.07 12.02
CA VAL A 65 -25.18 -19.96 11.58
C VAL A 65 -25.51 -18.66 12.34
N ILE A 66 -24.77 -18.41 13.42
CA ILE A 66 -24.83 -17.13 14.13
C ILE A 66 -24.01 -16.10 13.33
N THR A 67 -24.68 -15.20 12.63
CA THR A 67 -24.03 -14.04 12.00
C THR A 67 -23.82 -12.96 13.05
N GLU A 68 -22.64 -12.92 13.68
CA GLU A 68 -22.26 -11.84 14.59
C GLU A 68 -21.91 -10.56 13.79
N SER A 69 -22.92 -9.75 13.50
CA SER A 69 -22.76 -8.44 12.83
C SER A 69 -23.00 -7.28 13.80
N ASN A 70 -22.43 -7.33 15.01
CA ASN A 70 -22.51 -6.20 15.96
C ASN A 70 -21.18 -5.46 16.03
N TRP A 71 -21.04 -4.44 15.18
CA TRP A 71 -19.93 -3.50 15.25
C TRP A 71 -20.33 -2.33 16.16
N ARG A 72 -19.66 -2.22 17.31
CA ARG A 72 -19.80 -1.04 18.18
C ARG A 72 -18.66 -0.07 17.90
N TYR A 73 -19.02 1.20 17.69
CA TYR A 73 -18.04 2.27 17.62
C TYR A 73 -17.29 2.41 18.95
N VAL A 74 -15.97 2.26 18.94
CA VAL A 74 -15.11 2.32 20.14
C VAL A 74 -14.50 3.72 20.33
N GLY A 75 -14.45 4.54 19.28
CA GLY A 75 -13.88 5.88 19.31
C GLY A 75 -13.08 6.19 18.04
N SER A 76 -12.63 7.44 17.91
CA SER A 76 -11.75 7.91 16.84
C SER A 76 -10.80 8.97 17.39
N GLY A 77 -9.63 9.08 16.79
CA GLY A 77 -8.59 10.01 17.22
C GLY A 77 -7.58 9.36 18.14
N TYR A 78 -6.56 10.12 18.50
CA TYR A 78 -5.48 9.66 19.36
C TYR A 78 -5.86 9.83 20.83
N THR A 79 -5.52 8.85 21.65
CA THR A 79 -5.40 9.08 23.09
C THR A 79 -4.32 10.14 23.36
N PRO A 80 -4.29 10.77 24.54
CA PRO A 80 -3.25 11.75 24.88
C PRO A 80 -1.81 11.22 24.72
N GLY A 81 -1.56 9.93 24.95
CA GLY A 81 -0.23 9.34 24.72
C GLY A 81 0.07 9.08 23.24
N GLU A 82 -0.93 8.71 22.45
CA GLU A 82 -0.77 8.50 21.01
C GLU A 82 -0.64 9.82 20.25
N SER A 83 -1.18 10.93 20.77
CA SER A 83 -1.03 12.24 20.14
C SER A 83 0.43 12.70 20.15
N ASP A 84 1.14 12.46 21.25
CA ASP A 84 2.56 12.83 21.36
C ASP A 84 3.43 12.02 20.37
N ILE A 85 3.11 10.73 20.21
CA ILE A 85 3.76 9.87 19.21
C ILE A 85 3.45 10.36 17.79
N ALA A 86 2.20 10.71 17.51
CA ALA A 86 1.80 11.21 16.20
C ALA A 86 2.48 12.55 15.85
N VAL A 87 2.65 13.43 16.83
CA VAL A 87 3.42 14.69 16.68
C VAL A 87 4.88 14.38 16.35
N GLY A 88 5.54 13.48 17.08
CA GLY A 88 6.92 13.10 16.80
C GLY A 88 7.11 12.53 15.39
N ILE A 89 6.18 11.69 14.92
CA ILE A 89 6.22 11.16 13.54
C ILE A 89 6.06 12.30 12.51
N ALA A 90 5.20 13.28 12.78
CA ALA A 90 5.01 14.43 11.89
C ALA A 90 6.26 15.32 11.83
N GLU A 91 6.92 15.53 12.96
CA GLU A 91 8.19 16.26 13.07
C GLU A 91 9.31 15.55 12.31
N ASP A 92 9.46 14.23 12.50
CA ASP A 92 10.44 13.41 11.77
C ASP A 92 10.22 13.51 10.25
N HIS A 93 8.97 13.47 9.81
CA HIS A 93 8.64 13.59 8.38
C HIS A 93 8.96 15.00 7.84
N ALA A 94 8.67 16.05 8.61
CA ALA A 94 9.00 17.43 8.25
C ALA A 94 10.52 17.63 8.14
N MET A 95 11.27 17.12 9.11
CA MET A 95 12.73 17.17 9.12
C MET A 95 13.33 16.37 7.96
N SER A 96 12.86 15.15 7.71
CA SER A 96 13.27 14.35 6.56
C SER A 96 13.02 15.07 5.23
N SER A 97 11.87 15.75 5.12
CA SER A 97 11.53 16.55 3.94
C SER A 97 12.45 17.75 3.76
N GLN A 98 12.86 18.40 4.85
CA GLN A 98 13.79 19.52 4.83
C GLN A 98 15.19 19.10 4.43
N LEU A 99 15.73 18.05 5.05
CA LEU A 99 17.03 17.49 4.69
C LEU A 99 17.06 17.05 3.21
N ALA A 100 15.96 16.48 2.71
CA ALA A 100 15.84 16.12 1.30
C ALA A 100 15.73 17.33 0.35
N ARG A 101 15.34 18.52 0.83
CA ARG A 101 15.40 19.76 0.05
C ARG A 101 16.81 20.32 0.06
N GLU A 102 17.41 20.45 1.23
CA GLU A 102 18.79 20.94 1.40
C GLU A 102 19.79 20.09 0.61
N ALA A 103 19.68 18.76 0.68
CA ALA A 103 20.54 17.85 -0.10
C ALA A 103 20.35 17.95 -1.62
N ARG A 104 19.19 18.43 -2.11
CA ARG A 104 18.98 18.74 -3.54
C ARG A 104 19.58 20.10 -3.90
N GLU A 105 19.43 21.10 -3.05
CA GLU A 105 19.96 22.45 -3.25
C GLU A 105 21.49 22.47 -3.23
N GLU A 106 22.10 21.71 -2.32
CA GLU A 106 23.55 21.54 -2.19
C GLU A 106 24.14 20.57 -3.24
N GLY A 107 23.31 19.98 -4.11
CA GLY A 107 23.76 19.12 -5.21
C GLY A 107 24.22 17.71 -4.82
N TRP A 108 24.04 17.29 -3.56
CA TRP A 108 24.38 15.93 -3.09
C TRP A 108 23.52 14.83 -3.73
N LEU A 109 22.34 15.18 -4.24
CA LEU A 109 21.38 14.26 -4.86
C LEU A 109 21.20 14.47 -6.37
N ALA A 110 22.21 15.03 -7.06
CA ALA A 110 22.22 15.15 -8.52
C ALA A 110 22.38 13.81 -9.25
#